data_AF-A0A3L6FNV4-F1
#
_entry.id   AF-A0A3L6FNV4-F1
#
_cell.length_a   1.000
_cell.length_b   1.000
_cell.length_c   1.000
_cell.angle_alpha   90.00
_cell.angle_beta   90.00
_cell.angle_gamma   90.00
#
_symmetry.space_group_name_H-M   'P 1'
#
loop_
_entity.id
_entity.type
_entity.pdbx_description
1 polymer ?
#
loop_
_entity_poly.entity_id
_entity_poly.type
_entity_poly.pdbx_seq_one_letter_code
_entity_poly.pdbx_strand_id
1 'polypeptide(L)'
;MEGPLSLAIAIPARFSKEGKSDPAIPALALLSRPPSWKAVLDNTRINPADIGDIVVGTMLGPSSQRANECRMAALFAGFPETIPVKTVNRQCSSGLQAVADVAAAIKAGYYDIGLVLISAFQKAHDCLLPMGITSKNVAHRYGVTRQEQDQAAAESHRRAGAATASRKFKDEIVPMPTKIVDPKTGEEKEVVILVDDGIRPSTYLLYFF
;
A
#
# COMPACT_ATOMS: atom_id res chain seq x y z
N MET A 1 29.13 4.62 14.43
CA MET A 1 28.03 3.64 14.23
C MET A 1 27.09 4.28 13.24
N GLU A 2 27.14 3.85 11.98
CA GLU A 2 26.12 4.21 11.01
C GLU A 2 24.79 3.58 11.48
N GLY A 3 23.70 4.34 11.42
CA GLY A 3 22.38 3.83 11.80
C GLY A 3 21.93 2.71 10.85
N PRO A 4 20.92 1.92 11.23
CA PRO A 4 20.38 0.89 10.34
C PRO A 4 19.91 1.52 9.03
N LEU A 5 20.38 0.97 7.90
CA LEU A 5 19.94 1.37 6.57
C LEU A 5 18.45 1.03 6.42
N SER A 6 17.61 2.04 6.24
CA SER A 6 16.17 1.88 5.98
C SER A 6 15.84 2.38 4.58
N LEU A 7 15.35 1.48 3.71
CA LEU A 7 14.77 1.83 2.41
C LEU A 7 13.26 1.60 2.46
N ALA A 8 12.47 2.61 2.06
CA ALA A 8 11.04 2.51 1.88
C ALA A 8 10.67 2.77 0.43
N ILE A 9 9.90 1.87 -0.17
CA ILE A 9 9.38 2.00 -1.53
C ILE A 9 7.87 1.74 -1.53
N ALA A 10 7.18 2.34 -2.48
CA ALA A 10 5.75 2.25 -2.66
C ALA A 10 5.41 1.97 -4.14
N ILE A 11 4.20 1.46 -4.37
CA ILE A 11 3.59 1.42 -5.70
C ILE A 11 2.55 2.54 -5.79
N PRO A 12 2.27 3.08 -6.99
CA PRO A 12 1.22 4.08 -7.14
C PRO A 12 -0.12 3.57 -6.64
N ALA A 13 -0.81 4.37 -5.82
CA ALA A 13 -2.15 4.09 -5.35
C ALA A 13 -3.14 4.24 -6.50
N ARG A 14 -3.99 3.23 -6.69
CA ARG A 14 -4.98 3.18 -7.76
C ARG A 14 -6.41 3.02 -7.24
N PHE A 15 -7.29 3.92 -7.66
CA PHE A 15 -8.73 3.87 -7.42
C PHE A 15 -9.45 3.47 -8.71
N SER A 16 -10.37 2.51 -8.64
CA SER A 16 -11.27 2.33 -9.79
C SER A 16 -12.31 3.44 -9.84
N LYS A 17 -12.91 3.62 -11.02
CA LYS A 17 -13.98 4.60 -11.28
C LYS A 17 -15.28 4.40 -10.46
N GLU A 18 -15.36 3.42 -9.56
CA GLU A 18 -16.52 3.20 -8.68
C GLU A 18 -16.14 2.74 -7.25
N GLY A 19 -14.88 2.90 -6.83
CA GLY A 19 -14.44 2.44 -5.51
C GLY A 19 -14.36 0.91 -5.34
N LYS A 20 -14.45 0.14 -6.43
CA LYS A 20 -14.25 -1.33 -6.47
C LYS A 20 -12.93 -1.69 -7.14
N SER A 21 -12.04 -2.49 -6.57
CA SER A 21 -10.77 -2.90 -7.22
C SER A 21 -10.89 -3.12 -8.74
N ASP A 22 -9.96 -2.55 -9.53
CA ASP A 22 -9.91 -2.76 -10.98
C ASP A 22 -9.95 -4.27 -11.26
N PRO A 23 -11.00 -4.81 -11.91
CA PRO A 23 -11.10 -6.23 -12.19
C PRO A 23 -9.97 -6.73 -13.11
N ALA A 24 -9.26 -5.83 -13.80
CA ALA A 24 -8.15 -6.16 -14.69
C ALA A 24 -6.84 -6.50 -13.96
N ILE A 25 -6.73 -6.25 -12.65
CA ILE A 25 -5.52 -6.63 -11.88
C ILE A 25 -5.95 -7.52 -10.71
N PRO A 26 -5.88 -8.85 -10.86
CA PRO A 26 -6.12 -9.77 -9.76
C PRO A 26 -5.28 -9.40 -8.55
N ALA A 27 -5.85 -9.59 -7.35
CA ALA A 27 -5.17 -9.49 -6.06
C ALA A 27 -3.75 -10.07 -6.07
N LEU A 28 -3.65 -11.27 -6.65
CA LEU A 28 -2.40 -11.98 -6.82
C LEU A 28 -1.45 -11.20 -7.73
N ALA A 29 -1.91 -10.60 -8.83
CA ALA A 29 -1.10 -9.82 -9.75
C ALA A 29 -0.55 -8.50 -9.16
N LEU A 30 -1.09 -7.96 -8.06
CA LEU A 30 -0.45 -6.82 -7.35
C LEU A 30 0.68 -7.28 -6.44
N LEU A 31 0.54 -8.47 -5.83
CA LEU A 31 1.57 -9.07 -4.97
C LEU A 31 2.64 -9.81 -5.77
N SER A 32 2.26 -10.49 -6.85
CA SER A 32 3.11 -11.30 -7.73
C SER A 32 3.70 -10.52 -8.89
N ARG A 33 3.26 -9.27 -9.12
CA ARG A 33 3.99 -8.40 -10.04
C ARG A 33 5.32 -8.06 -9.36
N PRO A 34 6.45 -8.40 -10.00
CA PRO A 34 7.77 -8.27 -9.42
C PRO A 34 8.25 -6.85 -9.06
N PRO A 35 7.67 -5.70 -9.50
CA PRO A 35 8.35 -4.42 -9.31
C PRO A 35 8.61 -4.06 -7.85
N SER A 36 7.70 -4.30 -6.90
CA SER A 36 7.95 -3.91 -5.49
C SER A 36 9.04 -4.78 -4.87
N TRP A 37 8.86 -6.09 -4.86
CA TRP A 37 9.81 -7.06 -4.32
C TRP A 37 11.20 -6.95 -4.96
N LYS A 38 11.23 -6.87 -6.30
CA LYS A 38 12.48 -6.78 -7.06
C LYS A 38 13.11 -5.40 -6.93
N ALA A 39 12.35 -4.31 -6.88
CA ALA A 39 12.92 -2.98 -6.67
C ALA A 39 13.60 -2.84 -5.32
N VAL A 40 13.13 -3.52 -4.26
CA VAL A 40 13.88 -3.53 -2.99
C VAL A 40 15.26 -4.15 -3.21
N LEU A 41 15.32 -5.31 -3.86
CA LEU A 41 16.59 -6.00 -4.14
C LEU A 41 17.50 -5.17 -5.06
N ASP A 42 16.95 -4.64 -6.15
CA ASP A 42 17.68 -3.85 -7.15
C ASP A 42 18.24 -2.54 -6.52
N ASN A 43 17.48 -1.88 -5.63
CA ASN A 43 17.88 -0.61 -5.02
C ASN A 43 18.81 -0.78 -3.80
N THR A 44 18.69 -1.86 -3.04
CA THR A 44 19.49 -2.08 -1.82
C THR A 44 20.78 -2.87 -2.07
N ARG A 45 20.84 -3.64 -3.17
CA ARG A 45 21.93 -4.61 -3.45
C ARG A 45 22.13 -5.63 -2.33
N ILE A 46 21.11 -5.87 -1.50
CA ILE A 46 21.13 -6.91 -0.47
C ILE A 46 20.99 -8.26 -1.16
N ASN A 47 21.81 -9.24 -0.76
CA ASN A 47 21.62 -10.61 -1.18
C ASN A 47 20.33 -11.15 -0.53
N PRO A 48 19.34 -11.64 -1.30
CA PRO A 48 18.10 -12.18 -0.72
C PRO A 48 18.35 -13.18 0.40
N ALA A 49 19.41 -14.01 0.29
CA ALA A 49 19.75 -15.03 1.29
C ALA A 49 20.08 -14.48 2.69
N ASP A 50 20.41 -13.20 2.82
CA ASP A 50 20.75 -12.57 4.11
C ASP A 50 19.49 -12.10 4.87
N ILE A 51 18.30 -12.21 4.26
CA ILE A 51 17.03 -11.80 4.86
C ILE A 51 16.54 -12.90 5.81
N GLY A 52 16.36 -12.55 7.08
CA GLY A 52 15.93 -13.49 8.11
C GLY A 52 14.42 -13.70 8.20
N ASP A 53 13.60 -12.71 7.84
CA ASP A 53 12.14 -12.81 7.86
C ASP A 53 11.48 -11.81 6.90
N ILE A 54 10.36 -12.20 6.30
CA ILE A 54 9.51 -11.36 5.47
C ILE A 54 8.16 -11.21 6.17
N VAL A 55 7.81 -9.98 6.55
CA VAL A 55 6.57 -9.67 7.27
C VAL A 55 5.65 -8.83 6.40
N VAL A 56 4.50 -9.39 6.06
CA VAL A 56 3.51 -8.74 5.20
C VAL A 56 2.32 -8.25 6.02
N GLY A 57 2.20 -6.93 6.14
CA GLY A 57 1.03 -6.28 6.70
C GLY A 57 -0.16 -6.37 5.75
N THR A 58 -1.16 -7.15 6.11
CA THR A 58 -2.36 -7.37 5.29
C THR A 58 -3.57 -7.62 6.18
N MET A 59 -4.71 -7.07 5.79
CA MET A 59 -5.95 -7.22 6.55
C MET A 59 -6.90 -8.20 5.87
N LEU A 60 -7.13 -7.99 4.58
CA LEU A 60 -8.29 -8.53 3.90
C LEU A 60 -7.87 -9.72 3.05
N GLY A 61 -8.62 -10.81 3.12
CA GLY A 61 -8.33 -12.08 2.44
C GLY A 61 -8.43 -13.25 3.44
N PRO A 62 -8.76 -14.47 2.96
CA PRO A 62 -8.83 -15.63 3.85
C PRO A 62 -7.44 -15.92 4.44
N SER A 63 -7.34 -16.08 5.76
CA SER A 63 -6.07 -16.07 6.51
C SER A 63 -4.97 -16.94 5.89
N SER A 64 -5.21 -18.24 5.70
CA SER A 64 -4.22 -19.17 5.14
C SER A 64 -3.94 -18.91 3.67
N GLN A 65 -4.98 -18.57 2.89
CA GLN A 65 -4.82 -18.20 1.49
C GLN A 65 -3.88 -17.00 1.34
N ARG A 66 -4.00 -16.01 2.22
CA ARG A 66 -3.17 -14.80 2.16
C ARG A 66 -1.70 -15.10 2.42
N ALA A 67 -1.39 -15.94 3.40
CA ALA A 67 -0.02 -16.38 3.65
C ALA A 67 0.57 -17.11 2.42
N ASN A 68 -0.24 -17.98 1.77
CA ASN A 68 0.16 -18.68 0.56
C ASN A 68 0.42 -17.72 -0.62
N GLU A 69 -0.45 -16.74 -0.82
CA GLU A 69 -0.27 -15.71 -1.87
C GLU A 69 1.01 -14.91 -1.67
N CYS A 70 1.28 -14.46 -0.44
CA CYS A 70 2.52 -13.75 -0.11
C CYS A 70 3.74 -14.63 -0.32
N ARG A 71 3.65 -15.93 0.02
CA ARG A 71 4.74 -16.87 -0.20
C ARG A 71 5.00 -17.14 -1.68
N MET A 72 3.94 -17.36 -2.47
CA MET A 72 4.05 -17.53 -3.92
C MET A 72 4.64 -16.28 -4.58
N ALA A 73 4.24 -15.09 -4.12
CA ALA A 73 4.79 -13.82 -4.60
C ALA A 73 6.29 -13.68 -4.30
N ALA A 74 6.73 -14.02 -3.08
CA ALA A 74 8.15 -14.00 -2.72
C ALA A 74 8.98 -14.94 -3.61
N LEU A 75 8.51 -16.18 -3.81
CA LEU A 75 9.18 -17.14 -4.68
C LEU A 75 9.24 -16.66 -6.14
N PHE A 76 8.14 -16.11 -6.65
CA PHE A 76 8.09 -15.56 -8.02
C PHE A 76 9.02 -14.35 -8.19
N ALA A 77 9.24 -13.57 -7.13
CA ALA A 77 10.18 -12.45 -7.12
C ALA A 77 11.65 -12.88 -6.97
N GLY A 78 11.94 -14.18 -6.85
CA GLY A 78 13.30 -14.71 -6.78
C GLY A 78 13.87 -14.85 -5.36
N PHE A 79 13.04 -14.73 -4.32
CA PHE A 79 13.47 -15.00 -2.96
C PHE A 79 13.65 -16.51 -2.76
N PRO A 80 14.75 -16.96 -2.14
CA PRO A 80 14.98 -18.37 -1.88
C PRO A 80 13.95 -18.93 -0.89
N GLU A 81 13.72 -20.24 -1.01
CA GLU A 81 12.80 -20.98 -0.14
C GLU A 81 13.23 -21.02 1.34
N THR A 82 14.49 -20.72 1.63
CA THR A 82 15.02 -20.65 3.00
C THR A 82 14.45 -19.49 3.81
N ILE A 83 13.94 -18.44 3.17
CA ILE A 83 13.45 -17.24 3.86
C ILE A 83 12.01 -17.48 4.31
N PRO A 84 11.66 -17.31 5.60
CA PRO A 84 10.29 -17.41 6.05
C PRO A 84 9.46 -16.20 5.61
N VAL A 85 8.15 -16.42 5.43
CA VAL A 85 7.17 -15.37 5.13
C VAL A 85 6.01 -15.51 6.11
N LYS A 86 5.66 -14.43 6.79
CA LYS A 86 4.47 -14.35 7.63
C LYS A 86 3.60 -13.14 7.29
N THR A 87 2.33 -13.24 7.64
CA THR A 87 1.37 -12.15 7.51
C THR A 87 0.94 -11.66 8.89
N VAL A 88 0.76 -10.35 9.02
CA VAL A 88 0.23 -9.74 10.24
C VAL A 88 -1.04 -8.96 9.92
N ASN A 89 -2.06 -9.18 10.75
CA ASN A 89 -3.33 -8.49 10.66
C ASN A 89 -3.60 -7.69 11.93
N ARG A 90 -3.39 -6.37 11.85
CA ARG A 90 -3.80 -5.38 12.83
C ARG A 90 -4.64 -4.29 12.17
N GLN A 91 -5.57 -4.70 11.30
CA GLN A 91 -6.48 -3.80 10.57
C GLN A 91 -5.73 -2.68 9.82
N CYS A 92 -6.20 -1.43 9.90
CA CYS A 92 -5.53 -0.28 9.27
C CYS A 92 -4.08 -0.07 9.71
N SER A 93 -3.65 -0.70 10.81
CA SER A 93 -2.27 -0.63 11.31
C SER A 93 -1.38 -1.81 10.91
N SER A 94 -1.87 -2.79 10.12
CA SER A 94 -1.09 -3.99 9.75
C SER A 94 0.27 -3.66 9.11
N GLY A 95 0.32 -2.63 8.25
CA GLY A 95 1.57 -2.22 7.62
C GLY A 95 2.60 -1.69 8.61
N LEU A 96 2.18 -0.83 9.53
CA LEU A 96 3.06 -0.31 10.58
C LEU A 96 3.41 -1.37 11.62
N GLN A 97 2.49 -2.29 11.92
CA GLN A 97 2.75 -3.42 12.79
C GLN A 97 3.84 -4.33 12.22
N ALA A 98 3.82 -4.59 10.90
CA ALA A 98 4.87 -5.37 10.25
C ALA A 98 6.26 -4.73 10.43
N VAL A 99 6.35 -3.40 10.32
CA VAL A 99 7.59 -2.65 10.61
C VAL A 99 8.01 -2.82 12.07
N ALA A 100 7.07 -2.69 13.00
CA ALA A 100 7.35 -2.86 14.43
C ALA A 100 7.83 -4.28 14.78
N ASP A 101 7.23 -5.30 14.17
CA ASP A 101 7.59 -6.70 14.40
C ASP A 101 9.01 -7.01 13.90
N VAL A 102 9.36 -6.51 12.71
CA VAL A 102 10.73 -6.64 12.17
C VAL A 102 11.75 -5.91 13.02
N ALA A 103 11.47 -4.66 13.39
CA ALA A 103 12.36 -3.89 14.25
C ALA A 103 12.55 -4.54 15.63
N ALA A 104 11.49 -5.12 16.20
CA ALA A 104 11.56 -5.84 17.47
C ALA A 104 12.40 -7.12 17.35
N ALA A 105 12.25 -7.88 16.26
CA ALA A 105 13.01 -9.11 16.02
C ALA A 105 14.51 -8.83 15.78
N ILE A 106 14.84 -7.75 15.06
CA ILE A 106 16.24 -7.29 14.91
C ILE A 106 16.81 -6.91 16.28
N LYS A 107 16.06 -6.12 17.06
CA LYS A 107 16.48 -5.72 18.41
C LYS A 107 16.63 -6.91 19.37
N ALA A 108 15.84 -7.97 19.17
CA ALA A 108 15.93 -9.21 19.94
C ALA A 108 17.10 -10.12 19.50
N GLY A 109 17.78 -9.81 18.39
CA GLY A 109 18.88 -10.60 17.85
C GLY A 109 18.44 -11.87 17.12
N TYR A 110 17.21 -11.92 16.60
CA TYR A 110 16.73 -13.07 15.83
C TYR A 110 17.26 -13.09 14.40
N TYR A 111 17.51 -11.92 13.81
CA TYR A 111 18.15 -11.72 12.51
C TYR A 111 18.60 -10.27 12.36
N ASP A 112 19.52 -10.00 11.43
CA ASP A 112 20.06 -8.65 11.20
C ASP A 112 19.30 -7.86 10.12
N ILE A 113 18.65 -8.56 9.18
CA ILE A 113 17.92 -7.98 8.06
C ILE A 113 16.52 -8.59 7.98
N GLY A 114 15.48 -7.74 7.96
CA GLY A 114 14.10 -8.16 7.74
C GLY A 114 13.44 -7.30 6.67
N LEU A 115 12.54 -7.92 5.90
CA LEU A 115 11.81 -7.26 4.83
C LEU A 115 10.34 -7.05 5.23
N VAL A 116 9.84 -5.83 5.02
CA VAL A 116 8.45 -5.48 5.32
C VAL A 116 7.72 -5.16 4.03
N LEU A 117 6.53 -5.72 3.85
CA LEU A 117 5.62 -5.31 2.79
C LEU A 117 4.25 -4.98 3.33
N ILE A 118 3.57 -4.07 2.63
CA ILE A 118 2.22 -3.64 2.95
C ILE A 118 1.35 -3.94 1.75
N SER A 119 0.29 -4.72 1.96
CA SER A 119 -0.69 -5.02 0.93
C SER A 119 -2.07 -4.61 1.41
N ALA A 120 -2.61 -3.55 0.78
CA ALA A 120 -3.95 -3.09 1.02
C ALA A 120 -4.92 -3.71 0.00
N PHE A 121 -6.01 -4.25 0.50
CA PHE A 121 -7.14 -4.75 -0.28
C PHE A 121 -8.37 -3.92 0.08
N GLN A 122 -9.31 -3.73 -0.84
CA GLN A 122 -10.39 -2.74 -0.65
C GLN A 122 -11.68 -3.32 -0.01
N LYS A 123 -11.74 -4.61 0.30
CA LYS A 123 -12.96 -5.21 0.89
C LYS A 123 -12.98 -5.19 2.42
N ALA A 124 -13.25 -4.04 3.03
CA ALA A 124 -13.64 -3.97 4.45
C ALA A 124 -15.13 -3.60 4.55
N HIS A 125 -16.00 -4.59 4.41
CA HIS A 125 -17.45 -4.42 4.56
C HIS A 125 -18.00 -5.10 5.82
N ASP A 126 -17.25 -6.03 6.43
CA ASP A 126 -17.82 -7.03 7.35
C ASP A 126 -17.59 -6.73 8.84
N CYS A 127 -17.49 -5.45 9.22
CA CYS A 127 -17.50 -5.06 10.63
C CYS A 127 -18.94 -4.72 11.07
N LEU A 128 -19.31 -5.11 12.30
CA LEU A 128 -20.65 -4.87 12.90
C LEU A 128 -21.06 -3.39 12.87
N LEU A 129 -20.08 -2.48 12.94
CA LEU A 129 -20.27 -1.07 12.67
C LEU A 129 -19.30 -0.64 11.56
N PRO A 130 -19.81 -0.10 10.44
CA PRO A 130 -18.94 0.43 9.38
C PRO A 130 -18.09 1.59 9.91
N MET A 131 -16.83 1.66 9.50
CA MET A 131 -15.91 2.74 9.90
C MET A 131 -16.41 4.14 9.50
N GLY A 132 -17.23 4.25 8.46
CA GLY A 132 -17.89 5.50 8.10
C GLY A 132 -18.89 5.98 9.17
N ILE A 133 -19.57 5.05 9.85
CA ILE A 133 -20.50 5.37 10.95
C ILE A 133 -19.73 5.81 12.19
N THR A 134 -18.63 5.12 12.52
CA THR A 134 -17.79 5.52 13.66
C THR A 134 -17.17 6.90 13.44
N SER A 135 -16.75 7.22 12.21
CA SER A 135 -16.29 8.56 11.82
C SER A 135 -17.37 9.64 12.05
N LYS A 136 -18.61 9.40 11.60
CA LYS A 136 -19.74 10.31 11.86
C LYS A 136 -20.03 10.47 13.35
N ASN A 137 -19.95 9.40 14.13
CA ASN A 137 -20.16 9.45 15.58
C ASN A 137 -19.08 10.29 16.28
N VAL A 138 -17.83 10.18 15.87
CA VAL A 138 -16.72 11.02 16.36
C VAL A 138 -16.97 12.48 15.99
N ALA A 139 -17.30 12.77 14.73
CA ALA A 139 -17.57 14.14 14.29
C ALA A 139 -18.71 14.78 15.09
N HIS A 140 -19.82 14.06 15.27
CA HIS A 140 -20.95 14.54 16.06
C HIS A 140 -20.59 14.74 17.55
N ARG A 141 -19.91 13.76 18.16
CA ARG A 141 -19.58 13.79 19.59
C ARG A 141 -18.60 14.90 19.97
N TYR A 142 -17.62 15.17 19.10
CA TYR A 142 -16.57 16.15 19.36
C TYR A 142 -16.78 17.48 18.62
N GLY A 143 -17.94 17.67 17.97
CA GLY A 143 -18.29 18.92 17.31
C GLY A 143 -17.46 19.24 16.07
N VAL A 144 -16.92 18.23 15.37
CA VAL A 144 -16.16 18.44 14.13
C VAL A 144 -17.13 18.81 13.01
N THR A 145 -17.04 20.06 12.58
CA THR A 145 -17.97 20.64 11.61
C THR A 145 -17.77 20.05 10.22
N ARG A 146 -18.79 20.17 9.37
CA ARG A 146 -18.67 19.81 7.96
C ARG A 146 -17.60 20.64 7.24
N GLN A 147 -17.49 21.91 7.61
CA GLN A 147 -16.51 22.82 7.04
C GLN A 147 -15.07 22.37 7.35
N GLU A 148 -14.78 21.97 8.60
CA GLU A 148 -13.46 21.44 8.97
C GLU A 148 -13.12 20.15 8.22
N GLN A 149 -14.09 19.24 8.07
CA GLN A 149 -13.91 18.01 7.32
C GLN A 149 -13.58 18.29 5.84
N ASP A 150 -14.33 19.19 5.20
CA ASP A 150 -14.13 19.55 3.79
C ASP A 150 -12.82 20.33 3.59
N GLN A 151 -12.46 21.22 4.53
CA GLN A 151 -11.19 21.95 4.51
C GLN A 151 -9.99 20.99 4.57
N ALA A 152 -10.06 19.97 5.44
CA ALA A 152 -9.01 18.95 5.54
C ALA A 152 -8.88 18.14 4.24
N ALA A 153 -9.99 17.81 3.58
CA ALA A 153 -10.00 17.11 2.30
C ALA A 153 -9.39 17.96 1.17
N ALA A 154 -9.77 19.24 1.06
CA ALA A 154 -9.23 20.17 0.08
C ALA A 154 -7.72 20.38 0.28
N GLU A 155 -7.29 20.55 1.54
CA GLU A 155 -5.87 20.70 1.87
C GLU A 155 -5.05 19.45 1.54
N SER A 156 -5.59 18.25 1.79
CA SER A 156 -4.95 16.98 1.43
C SER A 156 -4.70 16.90 -0.08
N HIS A 157 -5.72 17.18 -0.90
CA HIS A 157 -5.58 17.16 -2.36
C HIS A 157 -4.62 18.24 -2.88
N ARG A 158 -4.64 19.44 -2.29
CA ARG A 158 -3.70 20.52 -2.63
C ARG A 158 -2.25 20.10 -2.37
N ARG A 159 -1.97 19.54 -1.18
CA ARG A 159 -0.63 19.07 -0.79
C ARG A 159 -0.15 17.93 -1.66
N ALA A 160 -1.01 16.93 -1.91
CA ALA A 160 -0.69 15.80 -2.77
C ALA A 160 -0.42 16.27 -4.22
N GLY A 161 -1.26 17.14 -4.78
CA GLY A 161 -1.06 17.72 -6.10
C GLY A 161 0.27 18.49 -6.22
N ALA A 162 0.61 19.29 -5.21
CA ALA A 162 1.89 19.99 -5.15
C ALA A 162 3.09 19.03 -5.04
N ALA A 163 2.98 17.96 -4.25
CA ALA A 163 4.04 16.94 -4.11
C ALA A 163 4.28 16.17 -5.42
N THR A 164 3.21 15.79 -6.12
CA THR A 164 3.30 15.16 -7.44
C THR A 164 3.90 16.11 -8.48
N ALA A 165 3.46 17.38 -8.53
CA ALA A 165 4.00 18.37 -9.45
C ALA A 165 5.49 18.66 -9.21
N SER A 166 5.92 18.65 -7.94
CA SER A 166 7.33 18.80 -7.55
C SER A 166 8.12 17.49 -7.54
N ARG A 167 7.54 16.38 -8.03
CA ARG A 167 8.17 15.05 -8.15
C ARG A 167 8.71 14.48 -6.83
N LYS A 168 8.14 14.87 -5.69
CA LYS A 168 8.59 14.38 -4.36
C LYS A 168 8.40 12.88 -4.17
N PHE A 169 7.45 12.27 -4.87
CA PHE A 169 7.20 10.83 -4.82
C PHE A 169 8.07 10.00 -5.76
N LYS A 170 8.94 10.65 -6.58
CA LYS A 170 9.74 9.95 -7.59
C LYS A 170 10.70 8.93 -6.97
N ASP A 171 11.20 9.22 -5.78
CA ASP A 171 12.22 8.39 -5.13
C ASP A 171 11.60 7.17 -4.43
N GLU A 172 10.32 7.23 -4.07
CA GLU A 172 9.60 6.14 -3.39
C GLU A 172 8.71 5.32 -4.34
N ILE A 173 8.17 5.91 -5.41
CA ILE A 173 7.25 5.21 -6.32
C ILE A 173 8.00 4.36 -7.34
N VAL A 174 7.71 3.05 -7.34
CA VAL A 174 8.18 2.12 -8.36
C VAL A 174 7.20 2.06 -9.54
N PRO A 175 7.67 2.21 -10.80
CA PRO A 175 6.83 2.08 -11.99
C PRO A 175 6.10 0.74 -12.09
N MET A 176 4.79 0.77 -12.34
CA MET A 176 3.96 -0.43 -12.44
C MET A 176 3.48 -0.63 -13.89
N PRO A 177 4.14 -1.49 -14.69
CA PRO A 177 3.64 -1.88 -16.00
C PRO A 177 2.39 -2.75 -15.83
N THR A 178 1.26 -2.30 -16.35
CA THR A 178 -0.02 -3.00 -16.29
C THR A 178 -0.80 -2.87 -17.60
N LYS A 179 -1.89 -3.63 -17.70
CA LYS A 179 -2.90 -3.46 -18.73
C LYS A 179 -4.10 -2.73 -18.15
N ILE A 180 -4.66 -1.80 -18.93
CA ILE A 180 -5.93 -1.14 -18.62
C ILE A 180 -6.92 -1.59 -19.69
N VAL A 181 -8.05 -2.13 -19.25
CA VAL A 181 -9.17 -2.47 -20.13
C VAL A 181 -10.06 -1.24 -20.25
N ASP A 182 -10.33 -0.77 -21.46
CA ASP A 182 -11.33 0.29 -21.67
C ASP A 182 -12.73 -0.25 -21.31
N PRO A 183 -13.44 0.35 -20.34
CA PRO A 183 -14.75 -0.14 -19.92
C PRO A 183 -15.83 -0.09 -21.02
N LYS A 184 -15.64 0.72 -22.07
CA LYS A 184 -16.60 0.91 -23.16
C LYS A 184 -16.29 0.05 -24.38
N THR A 185 -15.02 -0.16 -24.70
CA THR A 185 -14.61 -0.90 -25.90
C THR A 185 -14.09 -2.31 -25.61
N GLY A 186 -13.75 -2.61 -24.35
CA GLY A 186 -13.13 -3.88 -23.96
C GLY A 186 -11.68 -4.04 -24.44
N GLU A 187 -11.09 -3.01 -25.04
CA GLU A 187 -9.74 -3.05 -25.57
C GLU A 187 -8.69 -2.99 -24.44
N GLU A 188 -7.69 -3.87 -24.52
CA GLU A 188 -6.56 -3.88 -23.59
C GLU A 188 -5.44 -2.95 -24.08
N LYS A 189 -5.07 -1.98 -23.25
CA LYS A 189 -3.90 -1.13 -23.50
C LYS A 189 -2.83 -1.34 -22.44
N GLU A 190 -1.59 -1.58 -22.89
CA GLU A 190 -0.43 -1.59 -22.01
C GLU A 190 -0.06 -0.17 -21.57
N VAL A 191 0.07 0.04 -20.27
CA VAL A 191 0.35 1.33 -19.65
C VAL A 191 1.31 1.14 -18.47
N VAL A 192 2.26 2.05 -18.31
CA VAL A 192 3.10 2.12 -17.11
C VAL A 192 2.54 3.21 -16.20
N ILE A 193 2.15 2.82 -14.98
CA ILE A 193 1.61 3.74 -13.97
C ILE A 193 2.77 4.25 -13.12
N LEU A 194 2.85 5.58 -12.98
CA LEU A 194 3.93 6.30 -12.29
C LEU A 194 3.42 7.28 -11.23
N VAL A 195 2.11 7.52 -11.18
CA VAL A 195 1.50 8.55 -10.33
C VAL A 195 0.20 8.02 -9.73
N ASP A 196 -0.11 8.49 -8.53
CA ASP A 196 -1.37 8.16 -7.86
C ASP A 196 -2.56 8.77 -8.61
N ASP A 197 -3.54 7.92 -8.96
CA ASP A 197 -4.70 8.36 -9.76
C ASP A 197 -5.86 8.90 -8.91
N GLY A 198 -5.72 8.92 -7.58
CA GLY A 198 -6.71 9.44 -6.63
C GLY A 198 -6.61 10.94 -6.38
N ILE A 199 -5.53 11.59 -6.80
CA ILE A 199 -5.31 13.02 -6.54
C ILE A 199 -6.26 13.85 -7.42
N ARG A 200 -6.96 14.81 -6.80
CA ARG A 200 -7.89 15.74 -7.46
C ARG A 200 -7.44 17.18 -7.17
N PRO A 201 -6.48 17.75 -7.92
CA PRO A 201 -5.95 19.09 -7.66
C PRO A 201 -7.01 20.20 -7.76
N SER A 202 -8.12 19.92 -8.46
CA SER A 202 -9.26 20.81 -8.62
C SER A 202 -10.25 20.76 -7.44
N THR A 203 -9.94 20.09 -6.32
CA THR A 203 -10.80 20.12 -5.13
C THR A 203 -10.63 21.44 -4.40
N TYR A 204 -11.72 22.21 -4.25
CA TYR A 204 -11.76 23.49 -3.54
C TYR A 204 -13.03 23.61 -2.69
N LEU A 205 -13.02 24.53 -1.72
CA LEU A 205 -14.23 24.88 -0.96
C LEU A 205 -15.11 25.83 -1.79
N LEU A 206 -16.34 25.42 -2.04
CA LEU A 206 -17.39 26.31 -2.53
C LEU A 206 -17.98 27.04 -1.32
N TYR A 207 -17.57 28.27 -1.12
CA TYR A 207 -18.28 29.18 -0.21
C TYR A 207 -19.55 29.66 -0.92
N PHE A 208 -20.70 29.09 -0.56
CA PHE A 208 -21.97 29.79 -0.71
C PHE A 208 -22.10 30.70 0.51
N PHE A 209 -22.02 32.02 0.27
CA PHE A 209 -22.48 33.04 1.22
C PHE A 209 -24.00 33.15 1.15
#